data_AF-A0AAW3U0X1-F1
#
_entry.id   AF-A0AAW3U0X1-F1
#
_cell.length_a   1.000
_cell.length_b   1.000
_cell.length_c   1.000
_cell.angle_alpha   90.00
_cell.angle_beta   90.00
_cell.angle_gamma   90.00
#
_symmetry.space_group_name_H-M   'P 1'
#
loop_
_entity.id
_entity.type
_entity.pdbx_description
1 polymer ?
#
loop_
_entity_poly.entity_id
_entity_poly.type
_entity_poly.pdbx_seq_one_letter_code
_entity_poly.pdbx_strand_id
1 'polypeptide(L)'
;MSKASKDSMERLHGAIADKLSDTIENMEAGDKGLAALLNVARQFLKDNGIDSVATETNPVGKVAEAVSKHPFDPSESLKHH
;
A
#
# COMPACT_ATOMS: atom_id res chain seq x y z
N MET A 1 23.03 11.25 -15.36
CA MET A 1 22.42 10.52 -14.24
C MET A 1 22.44 9.03 -14.58
N SER A 2 23.21 8.21 -13.88
CA SER A 2 23.17 6.75 -14.07
C SER A 2 21.80 6.24 -13.59
N LYS A 3 21.17 5.35 -14.35
CA LYS A 3 19.97 4.64 -13.88
C LYS A 3 20.33 3.78 -12.67
N ALA A 4 19.40 3.64 -11.72
CA ALA A 4 19.55 2.71 -10.61
C ALA A 4 19.65 1.26 -11.12
N SER A 5 20.39 0.42 -10.40
CA SER A 5 20.48 -1.02 -10.73
C SER A 5 19.17 -1.73 -10.37
N LYS A 6 18.93 -2.88 -11.00
CA LYS A 6 17.76 -3.73 -10.72
C LYS A 6 17.68 -4.11 -9.24
N ASP A 7 18.80 -4.56 -8.68
CA ASP A 7 18.90 -4.95 -7.26
C ASP A 7 18.59 -3.79 -6.30
N SER A 8 19.04 -2.57 -6.63
CA SER A 8 18.72 -1.38 -5.84
C SER A 8 17.23 -1.04 -5.89
N MET A 9 16.59 -1.21 -7.05
CA MET A 9 15.14 -0.99 -7.21
C MET A 9 14.32 -2.06 -6.48
N GLU A 10 14.72 -3.33 -6.55
CA GLU A 10 14.05 -4.43 -5.83
C GLU A 10 14.11 -4.24 -4.31
N ARG A 11 15.28 -3.85 -3.78
CA ARG A 11 15.43 -3.53 -2.35
C ARG A 11 14.58 -2.34 -1.94
N LEU A 12 14.53 -1.30 -2.76
CA LEU A 12 13.71 -0.12 -2.50
C LEU A 12 12.22 -0.47 -2.48
N HIS A 13 11.75 -1.27 -3.45
CA HIS A 13 10.36 -1.73 -3.49
C HIS A 13 10.01 -2.54 -2.24
N GLY A 14 10.88 -3.45 -1.80
CA GLY A 14 10.68 -4.21 -0.56
C GLY A 14 10.59 -3.31 0.67
N ALA A 15 11.52 -2.37 0.82
CA ALA A 15 11.54 -1.44 1.94
C ALA A 15 10.31 -0.52 2.00
N ILE A 16 9.83 -0.05 0.83
CA ILE A 16 8.60 0.75 0.75
C ILE A 16 7.40 -0.10 1.16
N ALA A 17 7.31 -1.34 0.67
CA ALA A 17 6.20 -2.23 0.97
C ALA A 17 6.12 -2.55 2.48
N ASP A 18 7.24 -2.94 3.10
CA ASP A 18 7.30 -3.21 4.55
C ASP A 18 6.92 -1.96 5.36
N LYS A 19 7.49 -0.79 5.03
CA LYS A 19 7.17 0.43 5.76
C LYS A 19 5.70 0.84 5.60
N LEU A 20 5.12 0.62 4.42
CA LEU A 20 3.73 0.98 4.13
C LEU A 20 2.76 0.05 4.87
N SER A 21 3.00 -1.27 4.86
CA SER A 21 2.18 -2.21 5.64
C SER A 21 2.26 -1.91 7.13
N ASP A 22 3.47 -1.75 7.67
CA ASP A 22 3.68 -1.46 9.09
C ASP A 22 2.97 -0.16 9.50
N THR A 23 3.01 0.86 8.66
CA THR A 23 2.35 2.14 8.97
C THR A 23 0.83 1.97 9.01
N ILE A 24 0.24 1.25 8.05
CA ILE A 24 -1.22 1.03 8.01
C ILE A 24 -1.68 0.20 9.20
N GLU A 25 -0.96 -0.87 9.56
CA GLU A 25 -1.34 -1.75 10.67
C GLU A 25 -1.26 -1.08 12.05
N ASN A 26 -0.45 -0.03 12.19
CA ASN A 26 -0.32 0.73 13.44
C ASN A 26 -1.22 1.98 13.49
N MET A 27 -2.10 2.17 12.51
CA MET A 27 -3.04 3.30 12.48
C MET A 27 -4.46 2.86 12.85
N GLU A 28 -5.14 3.71 13.61
CA GLU A 28 -6.51 3.46 14.03
C GLU A 28 -7.51 3.95 12.97
N ALA A 29 -8.69 3.33 12.97
CA ALA A 29 -9.79 3.77 12.12
C ALA A 29 -10.18 5.21 12.49
N GLY A 30 -9.95 6.16 11.57
CA GLY A 30 -10.22 7.58 11.78
C GLY A 30 -8.97 8.44 11.95
N ASP A 31 -7.78 7.84 12.01
CA ASP A 31 -6.53 8.59 12.03
C ASP A 31 -6.40 9.48 10.79
N LYS A 32 -6.05 10.75 11.03
CA LYS A 32 -5.81 11.72 9.95
C LYS A 32 -4.68 11.21 9.07
N GLY A 33 -4.99 10.96 7.80
CA GLY A 33 -4.03 10.49 6.80
C GLY A 33 -4.15 9.00 6.48
N LEU A 34 -4.93 8.21 7.22
CA LEU A 34 -5.13 6.79 6.91
C LEU A 34 -5.73 6.61 5.50
N ALA A 35 -6.75 7.40 5.14
CA ALA A 35 -7.34 7.36 3.80
C ALA A 35 -6.34 7.67 2.69
N ALA A 36 -5.43 8.63 2.91
CA ALA A 36 -4.38 8.97 1.95
C ALA A 36 -3.38 7.81 1.81
N LEU A 37 -2.97 7.20 2.92
CA LEU A 37 -2.07 6.04 2.92
C LEU A 37 -2.70 4.81 2.25
N LEU A 38 -3.99 4.55 2.47
CA LEU A 38 -4.72 3.47 1.82
C LEU A 38 -4.82 3.68 0.30
N ASN A 39 -4.97 4.92 -0.16
CA ASN A 39 -4.92 5.24 -1.59
C ASN A 39 -3.52 5.01 -2.18
N VAL A 40 -2.46 5.43 -1.47
CA VAL A 40 -1.08 5.16 -1.88
C VAL A 40 -0.81 3.66 -1.94
N ALA A 41 -1.25 2.90 -0.95
CA ALA A 41 -1.11 1.45 -0.92
C ALA A 41 -1.81 0.77 -2.09
N ARG A 42 -3.04 1.19 -2.44
CA ARG A 42 -3.73 0.65 -3.62
C ARG A 42 -3.03 0.96 -4.92
N GLN A 43 -2.50 2.18 -5.08
CA GLN A 43 -1.73 2.51 -6.27
C GLN A 43 -0.44 1.70 -6.32
N PHE A 44 0.26 1.55 -5.21
CA PHE A 44 1.46 0.72 -5.10
C PHE A 44 1.17 -0.74 -5.48
N LEU A 45 0.05 -1.30 -5.02
CA LEU A 45 -0.38 -2.66 -5.40
C LEU A 45 -0.62 -2.77 -6.92
N LYS A 46 -1.37 -1.82 -7.50
CA LYS A 46 -1.63 -1.77 -8.96
C LYS A 46 -0.34 -1.64 -9.78
N ASP A 47 0.57 -0.78 -9.34
CA ASP A 47 1.86 -0.55 -10.00
C ASP A 47 2.74 -1.81 -9.97
N ASN A 48 2.49 -2.72 -9.03
CA ASN A 48 3.14 -4.02 -8.91
C ASN A 48 2.29 -5.19 -9.44
N GLY A 49 1.19 -4.91 -10.16
CA GLY A 49 0.35 -5.92 -10.82
C GLY A 49 -0.59 -6.71 -9.89
N ILE A 50 -0.88 -6.17 -8.70
CA ILE A 50 -1.81 -6.78 -7.73
C ILE A 50 -3.15 -6.05 -7.80
N ASP A 51 -4.06 -6.57 -8.62
CA ASP A 51 -5.37 -5.94 -8.89
C ASP A 51 -6.52 -6.50 -8.03
N SER A 52 -6.40 -7.72 -7.48
CA SER A 52 -7.44 -8.36 -6.66
C SER A 52 -6.81 -9.16 -5.53
N VAL A 53 -7.20 -8.89 -4.28
CA VAL A 53 -6.48 -9.41 -3.12
C VAL A 53 -6.89 -10.85 -2.79
N ALA A 54 -5.93 -11.77 -2.95
CA ALA A 54 -5.45 -12.67 -1.89
C ALA A 54 -4.16 -13.34 -2.38
N THR A 55 -3.00 -13.04 -1.76
CA THR A 55 -1.86 -13.99 -1.67
C THR A 55 -0.75 -13.51 -0.72
N GLU A 56 -0.13 -14.51 -0.10
CA GLU A 56 0.94 -14.50 0.91
C GLU A 56 2.39 -14.46 0.33
N THR A 57 3.34 -14.38 1.27
CA THR A 57 4.81 -14.57 1.28
C THR A 57 5.75 -13.50 0.68
N ASN A 58 5.28 -12.34 0.23
CA ASN A 58 6.19 -11.26 -0.19
C ASN A 58 5.82 -9.88 0.42
N PRO A 59 6.75 -8.90 0.48
CA PRO A 59 6.49 -7.59 1.09
C PRO A 59 5.29 -6.85 0.50
N VAL A 60 5.03 -7.00 -0.80
CA VAL A 60 3.87 -6.39 -1.47
C VAL A 60 2.56 -7.06 -1.03
N GLY A 61 2.58 -8.36 -0.77
CA GLY A 61 1.47 -9.11 -0.17
C GLY A 61 1.07 -8.59 1.21
N LYS A 62 2.05 -8.16 2.04
CA LYS A 62 1.75 -7.54 3.36
C LYS A 62 0.95 -6.25 3.22
N VAL A 63 1.26 -5.43 2.20
CA VAL A 63 0.48 -4.21 1.90
C VAL A 63 -0.96 -4.58 1.51
N ALA A 64 -1.14 -5.64 0.72
CA ALA A 64 -2.47 -6.09 0.32
C ALA A 64 -3.30 -6.59 1.51
N GLU A 65 -2.68 -7.33 2.43
CA GLU A 65 -3.29 -7.78 3.68
C GLU A 65 -3.70 -6.59 4.57
N ALA A 66 -2.78 -5.66 4.79
CA ALA A 66 -3.03 -4.46 5.59
C ALA A 66 -4.20 -3.63 5.01
N VAL A 67 -4.23 -3.38 3.71
CA VAL A 67 -5.35 -2.67 3.06
C VAL A 67 -6.67 -3.41 3.20
N SER A 68 -6.67 -4.75 3.17
CA SER A 68 -7.89 -5.55 3.30
C SER A 68 -8.52 -5.47 4.69
N LYS A 69 -7.71 -5.25 5.74
CA LYS A 69 -8.16 -5.02 7.12
C LYS A 69 -8.84 -3.65 7.29
N HIS A 70 -8.56 -2.69 6.41
CA HIS A 70 -9.11 -1.34 6.42
C HIS A 70 -9.89 -1.04 5.13
N PRO A 71 -11.13 -1.56 5.00
CA PRO A 71 -11.96 -1.32 3.81
C PRO A 71 -12.33 0.17 3.71
N PHE A 72 -11.59 0.90 2.89
CA PHE A 72 -11.87 2.29 2.55
C PHE A 72 -12.48 2.37 1.14
N ASP A 73 -13.71 2.81 0.94
CA ASP A 73 -14.23 3.06 -0.41
C ASP A 73 -13.90 4.50 -0.84
N PRO A 74 -13.00 4.73 -1.82
CA PRO A 74 -12.70 6.07 -2.30
C PRO A 74 -13.93 6.79 -2.86
N SER A 75 -14.89 6.04 -3.42
CA SER A 75 -16.13 6.60 -3.99
C SER A 75 -17.08 7.14 -2.92
N GLU A 76 -16.98 6.68 -1.68
CA GLU A 76 -17.73 7.24 -0.55
C GLU A 76 -17.09 8.53 -0.03
N SER A 77 -15.76 8.62 -0.04
CA SER A 77 -15.05 9.83 0.42
C SER A 77 -15.31 11.08 -0.44
N LEU A 78 -15.66 10.88 -1.72
CA LEU A 78 -15.98 11.96 -2.68
C LEU A 78 -17.40 12.53 -2.53
N LYS A 79 -18.28 11.91 -1.73
CA LYS A 79 -19.68 12.37 -1.55
C LYS A 79 -19.82 13.49 -0.52
N HIS A 80 -18.76 13.84 0.20
CA HIS A 80 -18.78 14.79 1.32
C HIS A 80 -18.00 16.10 1.08
N HIS A 81 -17.69 16.43 -0.17
CA HIS A 81 -17.07 17.70 -0.57
C HIS A 81 -18.03 18.61 -1.33
#